data_AF-A0A9P4PXC6-F1
#
_entry.id   AF-A0A9P4PXC6-F1
#
_cell.length_a   1.000
_cell.length_b   1.000
_cell.length_c   1.000
_cell.angle_alpha   90.00
_cell.angle_beta   90.00
_cell.angle_gamma   90.00
#
_symmetry.space_group_name_H-M   'P 1'
#
loop_
_entity.id
_entity.type
_entity.pdbx_description
1 polymer ?
#
loop_
_entity_poly.entity_id
_entity_poly.type
_entity_poly.pdbx_seq_one_letter_code
_entity_poly.pdbx_strand_id
1 'polypeptide(L)'
;CAAALIGHIACHGWISRFRSGGYYDPEGLQAVCTSSCASSLQSYVSALDSNCQGLTYVHTEMAVFPISSIGSRLLYNYQSACLKDDDRFCNYVAYDHSLQLDPGAQPVLGPGTNKTLSHCDKCFVKQLQLRAGSPFDGGNELITLYNSLTSSCRVTGMPVSTTPLSSSRLSTYTSLTSSPARTCSSRKYHVHPDDTVRSIAKSQGISVGWLVIDNNLSAYGAHFSANGSLCIQNTCTLYTVRSNDTCILIARAHKVTMAQLLSWNPILDPTCSNLALSVGDTICVSKPGAAYVTPSSALPSASSSPGVAPVPTDLAEGTNRNCSLYYRVAPGDYCNLLSLKYKISLDDFIFLNPSINANCTNLFANESYCVQPLGRLDNYPGHPGYVPPSPSITSVPYASFPTATFVMPEIDVPTPSPLAPGTRGGCTIYLNGADMNASAVGTFFQSQCEIYARSYQITLGELQNW
;
A
#
# COMPACT_ATOMS: atom_id res chain seq x y z
N CYS A 1 21.65 14.52 -6.61
CA CYS A 1 20.23 14.12 -6.58
C CYS A 1 19.31 14.98 -7.44
N ALA A 2 19.16 16.29 -7.20
CA ALA A 2 18.20 17.14 -7.95
C ALA A 2 18.34 17.04 -9.49
N ALA A 3 19.58 17.11 -10.01
CA ALA A 3 19.86 16.91 -11.44
C ALA A 3 19.44 15.53 -11.97
N ALA A 4 19.53 14.48 -11.14
CA ALA A 4 19.09 13.13 -11.51
C ALA A 4 17.56 13.03 -11.53
N LEU A 5 16.84 13.74 -10.64
CA LEU A 5 15.37 13.79 -10.62
C LEU A 5 14.75 14.47 -11.84
N ILE A 6 15.42 15.50 -12.37
CA ILE A 6 14.98 16.18 -13.60
C ILE A 6 15.64 15.60 -14.85
N GLY A 7 16.28 14.43 -14.73
CA GLY A 7 16.93 13.75 -15.84
C GLY A 7 15.94 13.43 -16.96
N HIS A 8 16.36 13.66 -18.20
CA HIS A 8 15.52 13.38 -19.37
C HIS A 8 15.26 11.87 -19.50
N ILE A 9 13.99 11.50 -19.55
CA ILE A 9 13.53 10.13 -19.82
C ILE A 9 13.08 10.10 -21.28
N ALA A 10 13.84 9.41 -22.13
CA ALA A 10 13.55 9.22 -23.55
C ALA A 10 12.42 8.19 -23.76
N CYS A 11 11.23 8.55 -23.32
CA CYS A 11 10.00 7.81 -23.47
C CYS A 11 8.92 8.70 -24.09
N HIS A 12 7.96 8.10 -24.77
CA HIS A 12 6.75 8.81 -25.16
C HIS A 12 6.03 9.37 -23.93
N GLY A 13 5.49 10.60 -24.01
CA GLY A 13 4.94 11.32 -22.86
C GLY A 13 3.78 10.62 -22.13
N TRP A 14 3.14 9.64 -22.79
CA TRP A 14 2.10 8.81 -22.19
C TRP A 14 2.60 7.93 -21.04
N ILE A 15 3.91 7.73 -20.89
CA ILE A 15 4.49 7.06 -19.72
C ILE A 15 4.01 7.68 -18.40
N SER A 16 3.76 9.01 -18.39
CA SER A 16 3.23 9.74 -17.24
C SER A 16 1.80 9.35 -16.84
N ARG A 17 1.07 8.62 -17.70
CA ARG A 17 -0.28 8.10 -17.46
C ARG A 17 -0.28 6.67 -16.89
N PHE A 18 0.85 5.97 -16.95
CA PHE A 18 0.92 4.59 -16.45
C PHE A 18 0.82 4.57 -14.92
N ARG A 19 -0.08 3.74 -14.42
CA ARG A 19 -0.48 3.56 -13.02
C ARG A 19 -0.73 2.06 -12.81
N SER A 20 -0.55 1.61 -11.58
CA SER A 20 -0.97 0.26 -11.22
C SER A 20 -2.47 0.08 -11.44
N GLY A 21 -2.86 -1.07 -12.00
CA GLY A 21 -4.25 -1.42 -12.28
C GLY A 21 -4.92 -0.61 -13.39
N GLY A 22 -4.22 0.34 -14.03
CA GLY A 22 -4.74 1.09 -15.16
C GLY A 22 -4.77 0.26 -16.43
N TYR A 23 -5.76 0.51 -17.29
CA TYR A 23 -5.87 -0.09 -18.61
C TYR A 23 -5.52 0.95 -19.68
N TYR A 24 -4.79 0.54 -20.71
CA TYR A 24 -4.28 1.42 -21.76
C TYR A 24 -4.63 0.88 -23.13
N ASP A 25 -4.89 1.79 -24.07
CA ASP A 25 -5.13 1.44 -25.46
C ASP A 25 -3.86 0.83 -26.11
N PRO A 26 -4.03 -0.08 -27.08
CA PRO A 26 -2.89 -0.73 -27.73
C PRO A 26 -1.93 0.22 -28.43
N GLU A 27 -2.40 1.33 -29.01
CA GLU A 27 -1.55 2.31 -29.70
C GLU A 27 -0.62 3.01 -28.71
N GLY A 28 -1.15 3.38 -27.54
CA GLY A 28 -0.38 3.93 -26.43
C GLY A 28 0.63 2.99 -25.84
N LEU A 29 0.24 1.73 -25.66
CA LEU A 29 1.16 0.68 -25.25
C LEU A 29 2.28 0.52 -26.30
N GLN A 30 1.97 0.49 -27.59
CA GLN A 30 2.99 0.40 -28.63
C GLN A 30 3.94 1.61 -28.65
N ALA A 31 3.41 2.82 -28.47
CA ALA A 31 4.21 4.04 -28.44
C ALA A 31 5.18 4.11 -27.25
N VAL A 32 4.77 3.61 -26.08
CA VAL A 32 5.58 3.67 -24.86
C VAL A 32 6.48 2.45 -24.71
N CYS A 33 6.00 1.24 -25.01
CA CYS A 33 6.65 -0.05 -24.72
C CYS A 33 7.76 -0.41 -25.72
N THR A 34 8.77 0.46 -25.78
CA THR A 34 9.94 0.36 -26.65
C THR A 34 11.20 0.02 -25.85
N SER A 35 12.19 -0.63 -26.49
CA SER A 35 13.47 -0.93 -25.85
C SER A 35 14.26 0.34 -25.48
N SER A 36 14.10 1.43 -26.24
CA SER A 36 14.69 2.73 -25.94
C SER A 36 14.09 3.34 -24.66
N CYS A 37 12.77 3.31 -24.51
CA CYS A 37 12.10 3.78 -23.30
C CYS A 37 12.48 2.93 -22.07
N ALA A 38 12.49 1.60 -22.21
CA ALA A 38 12.94 0.70 -21.14
C ALA A 38 14.38 1.02 -20.69
N SER A 39 15.29 1.20 -21.63
CA SER A 39 16.71 1.51 -21.35
C SER A 39 16.87 2.88 -20.70
N SER A 40 16.11 3.88 -21.14
CA SER A 40 16.12 5.22 -20.57
C SER A 40 15.57 5.24 -19.15
N LEU A 41 14.47 4.54 -18.88
CA LEU A 41 13.93 4.37 -17.53
C LEU A 41 14.90 3.65 -16.60
N GLN A 42 15.55 2.58 -17.07
CA GLN A 42 16.56 1.88 -16.28
C GLN A 42 17.75 2.80 -15.95
N SER A 43 18.19 3.61 -16.91
CA SER A 43 19.26 4.59 -16.71
C SER A 43 18.85 5.69 -15.71
N TYR A 44 17.60 6.14 -15.78
CA TYR A 44 17.03 7.09 -14.83
C TYR A 44 17.00 6.53 -13.40
N VAL A 45 16.56 5.28 -13.23
CA VAL A 45 16.59 4.59 -11.92
C VAL A 45 18.02 4.50 -11.40
N SER A 46 18.97 4.01 -12.20
CA SER A 46 20.38 3.90 -11.82
C SER A 46 20.99 5.25 -11.44
N ALA A 47 20.61 6.32 -12.15
CA ALA A 47 21.05 7.68 -11.85
C ALA A 47 20.50 8.15 -10.49
N LEU A 48 19.24 7.87 -10.17
CA LEU A 48 18.69 8.17 -8.85
C LEU A 48 19.35 7.35 -7.74
N ASP A 49 19.52 6.04 -7.93
CA ASP A 49 20.17 5.17 -6.95
C ASP A 49 21.61 5.60 -6.65
N SER A 50 22.34 6.09 -7.66
CA SER A 50 23.72 6.56 -7.48
C SER A 50 23.80 7.95 -6.86
N ASN A 51 22.89 8.86 -7.25
CA ASN A 51 23.00 10.29 -6.92
C ASN A 51 22.12 10.75 -5.77
N CYS A 52 21.24 9.89 -5.24
CA CYS A 52 20.30 10.20 -4.17
C CYS A 52 20.45 9.29 -2.94
N GLN A 53 21.60 8.63 -2.78
CA GLN A 53 21.87 7.74 -1.64
C GLN A 53 21.67 8.45 -0.30
N GLY A 54 20.99 7.78 0.63
CA GLY A 54 20.68 8.31 1.97
C GLY A 54 19.64 9.43 2.00
N LEU A 55 19.18 9.91 0.85
CA LEU A 55 18.11 10.91 0.77
C LEU A 55 16.76 10.20 0.72
N THR A 56 15.87 10.69 1.57
CA THR A 56 14.51 10.17 1.66
C THR A 56 13.50 11.28 1.46
N TYR A 57 12.30 10.91 1.05
CA TYR A 57 11.14 11.78 1.07
C TYR A 57 10.05 11.16 1.93
N VAL A 58 9.34 12.02 2.63
CA VAL A 58 8.17 11.65 3.41
C VAL A 58 7.00 11.60 2.43
N HIS A 59 6.63 10.39 1.98
CA HIS A 59 5.39 10.24 1.21
C HIS A 59 4.20 10.46 2.14
N THR A 60 4.32 9.98 3.38
CA THR A 60 3.32 10.14 4.45
C THR A 60 4.03 10.18 5.82
N GLU A 61 3.39 10.66 6.89
CA GLU A 61 3.99 10.79 8.24
C GLU A 61 4.61 9.50 8.81
N MET A 62 4.26 8.32 8.28
CA MET A 62 4.83 7.03 8.64
C MET A 62 5.71 6.39 7.57
N ALA A 63 5.71 6.93 6.35
CA ALA A 63 6.31 6.28 5.20
C ALA A 63 7.39 7.19 4.61
N VAL A 64 8.62 6.87 5.00
CA VAL A 64 9.84 7.50 4.52
C VAL A 64 10.44 6.59 3.45
N PHE A 65 10.46 7.08 2.22
CA PHE A 65 10.99 6.32 1.08
C PHE A 65 12.30 6.92 0.58
N PRO A 66 13.23 6.10 0.07
CA PRO A 66 14.37 6.60 -0.70
C PRO A 66 13.87 7.43 -1.88
N ILE A 67 14.53 8.54 -2.21
CA ILE A 67 14.17 9.31 -3.41
C ILE A 67 14.23 8.45 -4.68
N SER A 68 15.09 7.43 -4.72
CA SER A 68 15.16 6.51 -5.86
C SER A 68 13.90 5.69 -6.10
N SER A 69 13.02 5.54 -5.09
CA SER A 69 11.74 4.83 -5.26
C SER A 69 10.80 5.52 -6.24
N ILE A 70 10.96 6.82 -6.51
CA ILE A 70 10.20 7.54 -7.54
C ILE A 70 10.47 6.94 -8.92
N GLY A 71 11.75 6.73 -9.24
CA GLY A 71 12.14 6.06 -10.47
C GLY A 71 11.72 4.59 -10.48
N SER A 72 11.94 3.87 -9.38
CA SER A 72 11.56 2.45 -9.29
C SER A 72 10.05 2.25 -9.49
N ARG A 73 9.20 3.16 -8.98
CA ARG A 73 7.75 3.12 -9.20
C ARG A 73 7.38 3.39 -10.65
N LEU A 74 8.03 4.35 -11.29
CA LEU A 74 7.79 4.64 -12.71
C LEU A 74 8.19 3.46 -13.60
N LEU A 75 9.36 2.87 -13.34
CA LEU A 75 9.83 1.65 -14.02
C LEU A 75 8.89 0.47 -13.76
N TYR A 76 8.39 0.29 -12.55
CA TYR A 76 7.44 -0.76 -12.22
C TYR A 76 6.10 -0.58 -12.98
N ASN A 77 5.55 0.64 -13.03
CA ASN A 77 4.35 0.92 -13.81
C ASN A 77 4.56 0.64 -15.31
N TYR A 78 5.75 0.99 -15.84
CA TYR A 78 6.16 0.63 -17.20
C TYR A 78 6.18 -0.89 -17.40
N GLN A 79 6.88 -1.62 -16.54
CA GLN A 79 7.01 -3.08 -16.62
C GLN A 79 5.65 -3.77 -16.55
N SER A 80 4.73 -3.28 -15.71
CA SER A 80 3.39 -3.84 -15.59
C SER A 80 2.53 -3.55 -16.83
N ALA A 81 2.53 -2.32 -17.33
CA ALA A 81 1.75 -1.96 -18.53
C ALA A 81 2.30 -2.63 -19.80
N CYS A 82 3.61 -2.67 -19.94
CA CYS A 82 4.30 -3.22 -21.11
C CYS A 82 4.54 -4.73 -21.06
N LEU A 83 4.04 -5.41 -20.03
CA LEU A 83 4.20 -6.84 -19.87
C LEU A 83 3.53 -7.58 -21.03
N LYS A 84 4.27 -8.50 -21.65
CA LYS A 84 3.78 -9.29 -22.79
C LYS A 84 3.81 -10.79 -22.56
N ASP A 85 2.86 -11.47 -23.20
CA ASP A 85 2.89 -12.89 -23.48
C ASP A 85 2.79 -13.08 -24.99
N ASP A 86 3.89 -13.56 -25.59
CA ASP A 86 4.14 -13.46 -27.03
C ASP A 86 3.95 -12.01 -27.51
N ASP A 87 3.09 -11.77 -28.50
CA ASP A 87 2.80 -10.42 -29.01
C ASP A 87 1.67 -9.70 -28.25
N ARG A 88 1.04 -10.37 -27.27
CA ARG A 88 -0.11 -9.82 -26.54
C ARG A 88 0.34 -9.00 -25.34
N PHE A 89 -0.17 -7.78 -25.22
CA PHE A 89 -0.03 -7.00 -23.99
C PHE A 89 -0.94 -7.57 -22.90
N CYS A 90 -0.34 -7.96 -21.77
CA CYS A 90 -1.07 -8.50 -20.64
C CYS A 90 -1.98 -7.48 -19.96
N ASN A 91 -1.68 -6.18 -20.11
CA ASN A 91 -2.57 -5.10 -19.72
C ASN A 91 -3.92 -5.17 -20.45
N TYR A 92 -3.90 -5.40 -21.76
CA TYR A 92 -5.09 -5.52 -22.59
C TYR A 92 -5.84 -6.84 -22.35
N VAL A 93 -5.12 -7.94 -22.10
CA VAL A 93 -5.74 -9.22 -21.68
C VAL A 93 -6.50 -9.06 -20.36
N ALA A 94 -5.94 -8.31 -19.41
CA ALA A 94 -6.62 -8.03 -18.15
C ALA A 94 -7.87 -7.14 -18.35
N TYR A 95 -7.84 -6.20 -19.30
CA TYR A 95 -9.00 -5.40 -19.69
C TYR A 95 -10.12 -6.28 -20.27
N ASP A 96 -9.80 -7.13 -21.26
CA ASP A 96 -10.76 -8.05 -21.88
C ASP A 96 -11.42 -8.97 -20.84
N HIS A 97 -10.65 -9.48 -19.88
CA HIS A 97 -11.18 -10.31 -18.81
C HIS A 97 -12.06 -9.52 -17.83
N SER A 98 -11.73 -8.26 -17.54
CA SER A 98 -12.56 -7.41 -16.67
C SER A 98 -13.96 -7.18 -17.24
N LEU A 99 -14.07 -7.01 -18.57
CA LEU A 99 -15.35 -6.88 -19.27
C LEU A 99 -16.19 -8.16 -19.23
N GLN A 100 -15.57 -9.34 -19.10
CA GLN A 100 -16.28 -10.61 -18.95
C GLN A 100 -16.86 -10.79 -17.54
N LEU A 101 -16.14 -10.29 -16.54
CA LEU A 101 -16.57 -10.35 -15.14
C LEU A 101 -17.63 -9.31 -14.81
N ASP A 102 -17.61 -8.15 -15.48
CA ASP A 102 -18.61 -7.09 -15.31
C ASP A 102 -19.04 -6.51 -16.68
N PRO A 103 -19.96 -7.19 -17.39
CA PRO A 103 -20.43 -6.74 -18.71
C PRO A 103 -21.21 -5.42 -18.70
N GLY A 104 -21.57 -4.91 -17.51
CA GLY A 104 -22.34 -3.68 -17.33
C GLY A 104 -21.48 -2.43 -17.15
N ALA A 105 -20.17 -2.58 -16.98
CA ALA A 105 -19.24 -1.46 -16.88
C ALA A 105 -19.09 -0.75 -18.24
N GLN A 106 -19.17 0.59 -18.25
CA GLN A 106 -18.95 1.39 -19.47
C GLN A 106 -17.49 1.20 -19.94
N PRO A 107 -17.24 0.67 -21.15
CA PRO A 107 -15.89 0.36 -21.60
C PRO A 107 -15.10 1.64 -21.88
N VAL A 108 -13.99 1.83 -21.16
CA VAL A 108 -13.10 2.99 -21.31
C VAL A 108 -12.26 2.91 -22.59
N LEU A 109 -12.03 1.71 -23.13
CA LEU A 109 -11.11 1.46 -24.25
C LEU A 109 -11.77 0.80 -25.47
N GLY A 110 -13.11 0.80 -25.54
CA GLY A 110 -13.88 0.20 -26.64
C GLY A 110 -14.23 -1.29 -26.41
N PRO A 111 -14.84 -1.95 -27.41
CA PRO A 111 -15.33 -3.31 -27.27
C PRO A 111 -14.17 -4.29 -27.07
N GLY A 112 -14.25 -5.08 -25.99
CA GLY A 112 -13.29 -6.15 -25.71
C GLY A 112 -13.41 -7.31 -26.71
N THR A 113 -12.48 -8.26 -26.62
CA THR A 113 -12.56 -9.48 -27.42
C THR A 113 -13.56 -10.48 -26.79
N ASN A 114 -14.45 -11.07 -27.61
CA ASN A 114 -15.43 -12.11 -27.20
C ASN A 114 -14.78 -13.46 -26.83
N LYS A 115 -13.57 -13.45 -26.26
CA LYS A 115 -12.75 -14.64 -26.03
C LYS A 115 -12.74 -15.00 -24.56
N THR A 116 -13.38 -16.11 -24.17
CA THR A 116 -13.31 -16.63 -22.80
C THR A 116 -11.85 -16.84 -22.39
N LEU A 117 -11.39 -16.10 -21.38
CA LEU A 117 -10.01 -16.16 -20.90
C LEU A 117 -9.92 -17.13 -19.72
N SER A 118 -8.91 -18.02 -19.76
CA SER A 118 -8.64 -18.93 -18.65
C SER A 118 -7.96 -18.20 -17.51
N HIS A 119 -8.30 -18.52 -16.26
CA HIS A 119 -7.57 -18.05 -15.08
C HIS A 119 -6.09 -18.48 -15.07
N CYS A 120 -5.72 -19.48 -15.90
CA CYS A 120 -4.35 -19.92 -16.14
C CYS A 120 -3.69 -19.25 -17.35
N ASP A 121 -4.27 -18.20 -17.94
CA ASP A 121 -3.59 -17.44 -19.00
C ASP A 121 -2.25 -16.90 -18.44
N LYS A 122 -1.17 -17.10 -19.19
CA LYS A 122 0.19 -16.72 -18.80
C LYS A 122 0.30 -15.24 -18.48
N CYS A 123 -0.55 -14.39 -19.05
CA CYS A 123 -0.57 -12.97 -18.69
C CYS A 123 -0.94 -12.73 -17.23
N PHE A 124 -1.87 -13.49 -16.66
CA PHE A 124 -2.20 -13.39 -15.23
C PHE A 124 -1.04 -13.88 -14.36
N VAL A 125 -0.41 -14.98 -14.77
CA VAL A 125 0.75 -15.54 -14.07
C VAL A 125 1.92 -14.55 -14.08
N LYS A 126 2.25 -13.96 -15.23
CA LYS A 126 3.32 -12.95 -15.37
C LYS A 126 3.05 -11.68 -14.58
N GLN A 127 1.81 -11.17 -14.59
CA GLN A 127 1.44 -10.00 -13.78
C GLN A 127 1.61 -10.30 -12.27
N LEU A 128 1.15 -11.47 -11.83
CA LEU A 128 1.30 -11.87 -10.43
C LEU A 128 2.76 -12.12 -10.05
N GLN A 129 3.59 -12.66 -10.95
CA GLN A 129 5.03 -12.81 -10.77
C GLN A 129 5.71 -11.45 -10.59
N LEU A 130 5.40 -10.48 -11.45
CA LEU A 130 5.95 -9.12 -11.38
C LEU A 130 5.59 -8.45 -10.06
N ARG A 131 4.33 -8.57 -9.62
CA ARG A 131 3.87 -8.05 -8.33
C ARG A 131 4.56 -8.74 -7.16
N ALA A 132 4.62 -10.07 -7.16
CA ALA A 132 5.26 -10.84 -6.08
C ALA A 132 6.76 -10.57 -5.95
N GLY A 133 7.44 -10.19 -7.04
CA GLY A 133 8.86 -9.82 -7.07
C GLY A 133 9.14 -8.35 -6.80
N SER A 134 8.11 -7.55 -6.59
CA SER A 134 8.20 -6.09 -6.46
C SER A 134 7.92 -5.64 -5.02
N PRO A 135 8.41 -4.49 -4.58
CA PRO A 135 7.99 -3.86 -3.32
C PRO A 135 6.64 -3.13 -3.44
N PHE A 136 6.03 -3.10 -4.63
CA PHE A 136 4.79 -2.40 -4.92
C PHE A 136 3.60 -3.37 -5.06
N ASP A 137 2.38 -2.86 -4.85
CA ASP A 137 1.12 -3.57 -5.06
C ASP A 137 1.01 -4.94 -4.38
N GLY A 138 1.36 -5.03 -3.09
CA GLY A 138 1.28 -6.23 -2.26
C GLY A 138 2.58 -7.03 -2.17
N GLY A 139 3.48 -6.87 -3.14
CA GLY A 139 4.84 -7.40 -3.08
C GLY A 139 4.97 -8.85 -2.62
N ASN A 140 5.92 -9.10 -1.72
CA ASN A 140 6.24 -10.45 -1.22
C ASN A 140 5.04 -11.18 -0.56
N GLU A 141 4.00 -10.47 -0.12
CA GLU A 141 2.78 -11.09 0.42
C GLU A 141 2.05 -11.95 -0.62
N LEU A 142 2.28 -11.68 -1.90
CA LEU A 142 1.69 -12.40 -3.02
C LEU A 142 2.44 -13.68 -3.41
N ILE A 143 3.60 -13.98 -2.81
CA ILE A 143 4.40 -15.17 -3.14
C ILE A 143 3.59 -16.46 -2.92
N THR A 144 2.83 -16.56 -1.83
CA THR A 144 1.98 -17.72 -1.55
C THR A 144 0.91 -17.90 -2.62
N LEU A 145 0.25 -16.80 -3.02
CA LEU A 145 -0.76 -16.80 -4.07
C LEU A 145 -0.14 -17.19 -5.43
N TYR A 146 1.05 -16.69 -5.73
CA TYR A 146 1.81 -17.03 -6.93
C TYR A 146 2.16 -18.53 -6.98
N ASN A 147 2.65 -19.09 -5.88
CA ASN A 147 2.99 -20.52 -5.79
C ASN A 147 1.76 -21.41 -5.95
N SER A 148 0.62 -20.98 -5.40
CA SER A 148 -0.66 -21.69 -5.56
C SER A 148 -1.12 -21.67 -7.03
N LEU A 149 -1.12 -20.50 -7.67
CA LEU A 149 -1.54 -20.35 -9.07
C LEU A 149 -0.64 -21.12 -10.04
N THR A 150 0.69 -21.03 -9.87
CA THR A 150 1.63 -21.75 -10.75
C THR A 150 1.50 -23.26 -10.59
N SER A 151 1.23 -23.73 -9.37
CA SER A 151 0.99 -25.14 -9.09
C SER A 151 -0.33 -25.63 -9.70
N SER A 152 -1.44 -24.89 -9.54
CA SER A 152 -2.75 -25.26 -10.12
C SER A 152 -2.74 -25.22 -11.65
N CYS A 153 -2.00 -24.27 -12.23
CA CYS A 153 -1.88 -24.09 -13.67
C CYS A 153 -0.71 -24.87 -14.31
N ARG A 154 0.02 -25.68 -13.54
CA ARG A 154 1.18 -26.47 -13.99
C ARG A 154 2.25 -25.64 -14.71
N VAL A 155 2.46 -24.41 -14.28
CA VAL A 155 3.47 -23.50 -14.83
C VAL A 155 4.83 -23.83 -14.22
N THR A 156 5.84 -24.05 -15.06
CA THR A 156 7.21 -24.34 -14.65
C THR A 156 8.18 -23.30 -15.24
N GLY A 157 9.36 -23.15 -14.63
CA GLY A 157 10.42 -22.27 -15.16
C GLY A 157 10.22 -20.77 -14.94
N MET A 158 9.32 -20.36 -14.04
CA MET A 158 9.07 -18.95 -13.72
C MET A 158 9.29 -18.68 -12.21
N PRO A 159 10.52 -18.64 -11.71
CA PRO A 159 10.78 -18.26 -10.32
C PRO A 159 10.52 -16.75 -10.10
N VAL A 160 10.08 -16.36 -8.90
CA VAL A 160 9.99 -14.95 -8.52
C VAL A 160 11.38 -14.45 -8.15
N SER A 161 11.85 -13.40 -8.84
CA SER A 161 13.03 -12.64 -8.42
C SER A 161 12.57 -11.40 -7.67
N THR A 162 13.03 -11.21 -6.44
CA THR A 162 12.64 -10.05 -5.63
C THR A 162 13.61 -8.90 -5.88
N THR A 163 13.06 -7.71 -6.14
CA THR A 163 13.84 -6.48 -6.30
C THR A 163 13.64 -5.63 -5.05
N PRO A 164 14.61 -5.59 -4.11
CA PRO A 164 14.47 -4.78 -2.91
C PRO A 164 14.56 -3.28 -3.25
N LEU A 165 13.85 -2.42 -2.52
CA LEU A 165 14.15 -0.98 -2.52
C LEU A 165 15.46 -0.76 -1.78
N SER A 166 16.38 0.01 -2.37
CA SER A 166 17.62 0.45 -1.73
C SER A 166 17.30 1.25 -0.45
N SER A 167 17.42 0.60 0.71
CA SER A 167 17.26 1.20 2.05
C SER A 167 15.92 1.93 2.29
N SER A 168 14.80 1.26 2.03
CA SER A 168 13.59 1.57 2.79
C SER A 168 13.64 0.79 4.10
N ARG A 169 13.55 1.47 5.25
CA ARG A 169 13.06 0.84 6.50
C ARG A 169 11.57 0.51 6.28
N LEU A 170 11.28 -0.45 5.42
CA LEU A 170 10.01 -1.14 5.44
C LEU A 170 10.05 -1.96 6.72
N SER A 171 9.21 -1.57 7.68
CA SER A 171 8.86 -2.45 8.78
C SER A 171 8.41 -3.75 8.14
N THR A 172 9.23 -4.80 8.26
CA THR A 172 8.85 -6.15 7.89
C THR A 172 7.61 -6.47 8.70
N TYR A 173 6.46 -6.48 8.05
CA TYR A 173 5.26 -7.06 8.62
C TYR A 173 5.52 -8.55 8.66
N THR A 174 5.84 -9.04 9.86
CA THR A 174 5.84 -10.47 10.13
C THR A 174 4.46 -10.98 9.77
N SER A 175 4.40 -11.91 8.82
CA SER A 175 3.21 -12.65 8.47
C SER A 175 2.65 -13.27 9.74
N LEU A 176 1.52 -12.74 10.21
CA LEU A 176 0.76 -13.34 11.29
C LEU A 176 0.32 -14.72 10.81
N THR A 177 0.82 -15.75 11.48
CA THR A 177 0.30 -17.10 11.36
C THR A 177 -1.20 -17.12 11.69
N SER A 178 -1.91 -17.98 10.97
CA SER A 178 -3.35 -18.22 11.01
C SER A 178 -4.01 -17.82 12.34
N SER A 179 -4.86 -16.79 12.27
CA SER A 179 -5.72 -16.39 13.38
C SER A 179 -6.51 -17.62 13.86
N PRO A 180 -6.59 -17.88 15.17
CA PRO A 180 -7.55 -18.83 15.70
C PRO A 180 -8.96 -18.42 15.24
N ALA A 181 -9.82 -19.41 15.01
CA ALA A 181 -11.18 -19.20 14.52
C ALA A 181 -11.87 -18.12 15.36
N ARG A 182 -12.12 -16.95 14.72
CA ARG A 182 -12.72 -15.79 15.38
C ARG A 182 -14.12 -16.17 15.82
N THR A 183 -14.33 -16.24 17.13
CA THR A 183 -15.66 -16.36 17.71
C THR A 183 -16.40 -15.06 17.44
N CYS A 184 -17.48 -15.11 16.65
CA CYS A 184 -18.34 -13.97 16.39
C CYS A 184 -19.04 -13.55 17.69
N SER A 185 -18.38 -12.69 18.46
CA SER A 185 -18.80 -12.21 19.79
C SER A 185 -19.79 -11.03 19.69
N SER A 186 -20.23 -10.70 18.47
CA SER A 186 -21.02 -9.52 18.14
C SER A 186 -22.19 -9.84 17.19
N ARG A 187 -22.95 -8.79 16.86
CA ARG A 187 -24.14 -8.78 15.99
C ARG A 187 -23.91 -9.52 14.67
N LYS A 188 -24.83 -10.42 14.33
CA LYS A 188 -24.90 -11.08 13.03
C LYS A 188 -25.84 -10.31 12.09
N TYR A 189 -25.48 -10.24 10.83
CA TYR A 189 -26.32 -9.71 9.76
C TYR A 189 -26.79 -10.86 8.87
N HIS A 190 -28.11 -10.93 8.62
CA HIS A 190 -28.69 -11.91 7.71
C HIS A 190 -28.66 -11.34 6.29
N VAL A 191 -28.03 -12.07 5.38
CA VAL A 191 -27.86 -11.62 3.99
C VAL A 191 -29.19 -11.73 3.26
N HIS A 192 -29.58 -10.66 2.57
CA HIS A 192 -30.76 -10.61 1.71
C HIS A 192 -30.39 -10.84 0.23
N PRO A 193 -31.35 -11.27 -0.61
CA PRO A 193 -31.11 -11.58 -2.02
C PRO A 193 -30.44 -10.46 -2.84
N ASP A 194 -30.76 -9.21 -2.54
CA ASP A 194 -30.25 -8.04 -3.27
C ASP A 194 -28.98 -7.44 -2.63
N ASP A 195 -28.46 -8.06 -1.57
CA ASP A 195 -27.30 -7.55 -0.89
C ASP A 195 -26.02 -7.80 -1.69
N THR A 196 -25.23 -6.75 -1.79
CA THR A 196 -23.81 -6.80 -2.17
C THR A 196 -22.94 -6.58 -0.93
N VAL A 197 -21.69 -7.06 -0.96
CA VAL A 197 -20.69 -6.78 0.10
C VAL A 197 -20.59 -5.27 0.38
N ARG A 198 -20.65 -4.43 -0.67
CA ARG A 198 -20.65 -2.96 -0.55
C ARG A 198 -21.89 -2.43 0.19
N SER A 199 -23.07 -2.90 -0.18
CA SER A 199 -24.33 -2.46 0.44
C SER A 199 -24.44 -2.88 1.91
N ILE A 200 -23.97 -4.08 2.24
CA ILE A 200 -23.89 -4.56 3.63
C ILE A 200 -22.87 -3.74 4.39
N ALA A 201 -21.64 -3.60 3.87
CA ALA A 201 -20.59 -2.82 4.53
C ALA A 201 -21.07 -1.41 4.89
N LYS A 202 -21.68 -0.72 3.92
CA LYS A 202 -22.23 0.62 4.09
C LYS A 202 -23.37 0.67 5.13
N SER A 203 -24.34 -0.24 5.05
CA SER A 203 -25.51 -0.24 5.95
C SER A 203 -25.15 -0.66 7.37
N GLN A 204 -24.14 -1.51 7.53
CA GLN A 204 -23.75 -2.07 8.82
C GLN A 204 -22.61 -1.27 9.49
N GLY A 205 -22.13 -0.19 8.86
CA GLY A 205 -21.11 0.68 9.44
C GLY A 205 -19.73 0.02 9.54
N ILE A 206 -19.37 -0.84 8.60
CA ILE A 206 -18.11 -1.57 8.54
C ILE A 206 -17.43 -1.32 7.19
N SER A 207 -16.09 -1.26 7.16
CA SER A 207 -15.38 -1.18 5.87
C SER A 207 -15.52 -2.49 5.08
N VAL A 208 -15.48 -2.42 3.75
CA VAL A 208 -15.47 -3.62 2.89
C VAL A 208 -14.31 -4.56 3.28
N GLY A 209 -13.13 -3.99 3.56
CA GLY A 209 -11.96 -4.76 3.97
C GLY A 209 -12.18 -5.57 5.24
N TRP A 210 -12.69 -4.94 6.30
CA TRP A 210 -13.01 -5.65 7.55
C TRP A 210 -14.10 -6.69 7.36
N LEU A 211 -15.16 -6.40 6.59
CA LEU A 211 -16.24 -7.36 6.34
C LEU A 211 -15.71 -8.63 5.65
N VAL A 212 -14.82 -8.46 4.67
CA VAL A 212 -14.14 -9.55 3.96
C VAL A 212 -13.25 -10.36 4.90
N ILE A 213 -12.38 -9.68 5.66
CA ILE A 213 -11.43 -10.33 6.58
C ILE A 213 -12.15 -11.08 7.71
N ASP A 214 -13.16 -10.46 8.33
CA ASP A 214 -13.86 -11.02 9.50
C ASP A 214 -14.70 -12.26 9.15
N ASN A 215 -15.11 -12.39 7.89
CA ASN A 215 -15.98 -13.46 7.41
C ASN A 215 -15.29 -14.40 6.42
N ASN A 216 -13.98 -14.25 6.22
CA ASN A 216 -13.18 -15.03 5.27
C ASN A 216 -13.81 -15.06 3.86
N LEU A 217 -14.33 -13.92 3.42
CA LEU A 217 -14.91 -13.77 2.07
C LEU A 217 -13.77 -13.60 1.05
N SER A 218 -14.06 -13.86 -0.22
CA SER A 218 -13.13 -13.51 -1.29
C SER A 218 -12.94 -11.99 -1.37
N ALA A 219 -11.73 -11.58 -1.79
CA ALA A 219 -11.42 -10.17 -2.00
C ALA A 219 -12.46 -9.47 -2.88
N TYR A 220 -12.79 -8.22 -2.54
CA TYR A 220 -13.81 -7.38 -3.21
C TYR A 220 -15.21 -8.01 -3.31
N GLY A 221 -15.50 -9.07 -2.54
CA GLY A 221 -16.78 -9.76 -2.59
C GLY A 221 -16.96 -10.65 -3.82
N ALA A 222 -15.87 -11.06 -4.48
CA ALA A 222 -15.95 -11.99 -5.60
C ALA A 222 -16.63 -13.30 -5.18
N HIS A 223 -17.60 -13.77 -5.96
CA HIS A 223 -18.42 -14.95 -5.63
C HIS A 223 -19.20 -14.85 -4.32
N PHE A 224 -19.54 -13.64 -3.87
CA PHE A 224 -20.43 -13.45 -2.73
C PHE A 224 -21.78 -14.11 -3.01
N SER A 225 -22.19 -15.03 -2.14
CA SER A 225 -23.50 -15.67 -2.23
C SER A 225 -24.48 -14.94 -1.30
N ALA A 226 -25.70 -14.72 -1.78
CA ALA A 226 -26.75 -14.02 -1.03
C ALA A 226 -27.38 -14.89 0.09
N ASN A 227 -26.64 -15.88 0.61
CA ASN A 227 -27.14 -16.85 1.58
C ASN A 227 -26.22 -16.93 2.80
N GLY A 228 -26.82 -16.86 3.99
CA GLY A 228 -26.12 -17.08 5.26
C GLY A 228 -26.16 -15.87 6.19
N SER A 229 -25.23 -15.85 7.14
CA SER A 229 -25.12 -14.76 8.11
C SER A 229 -23.68 -14.32 8.24
N LEU A 230 -23.47 -13.01 8.22
CA LEU A 230 -22.16 -12.39 8.37
C LEU A 230 -21.99 -11.86 9.79
N CYS A 231 -20.81 -12.06 10.34
CA CYS A 231 -20.39 -11.41 11.56
C CYS A 231 -20.07 -9.94 11.29
N ILE A 232 -20.69 -9.04 12.05
CA ILE A 232 -20.40 -7.61 11.99
C ILE A 232 -19.54 -7.23 13.19
N GLN A 233 -18.27 -6.98 12.92
CA GLN A 233 -17.25 -6.51 13.88
C GLN A 233 -16.52 -5.30 13.32
N ASN A 234 -15.64 -4.69 14.11
CA ASN A 234 -14.75 -3.62 13.65
C ASN A 234 -15.50 -2.46 12.95
N THR A 235 -16.67 -2.10 13.47
CA THR A 235 -17.46 -0.98 12.91
C THR A 235 -16.74 0.34 13.12
N CYS A 236 -16.92 1.27 12.19
CA CYS A 236 -16.20 2.54 12.14
C CYS A 236 -17.03 3.59 11.39
N THR A 237 -16.63 4.86 11.51
CA THR A 237 -17.08 5.90 10.59
C THR A 237 -16.51 5.60 9.20
N LEU A 238 -17.39 5.58 8.21
CA LEU A 238 -17.05 5.18 6.85
C LEU A 238 -16.82 6.39 5.95
N TYR A 239 -15.87 6.22 5.03
CA TYR A 239 -15.70 7.05 3.85
C TYR A 239 -15.79 6.16 2.60
N THR A 240 -16.54 6.60 1.59
CA THR A 240 -16.61 5.92 0.29
C THR A 240 -15.55 6.50 -0.64
N VAL A 241 -14.62 5.66 -1.07
CA VAL A 241 -13.52 6.07 -1.95
C VAL A 241 -14.08 6.47 -3.31
N ARG A 242 -13.64 7.63 -3.80
CA ARG A 242 -14.04 8.23 -5.07
C ARG A 242 -12.92 8.10 -6.10
N SER A 243 -13.27 8.27 -7.36
CA SER A 243 -12.27 8.41 -8.42
C SER A 243 -11.37 9.61 -8.14
N ASN A 244 -10.06 9.45 -8.34
CA ASN A 244 -8.99 10.42 -8.04
C ASN A 244 -8.74 10.72 -6.55
N ASP A 245 -9.32 9.96 -5.62
CA ASP A 245 -8.93 10.08 -4.23
C ASP A 245 -7.48 9.64 -4.01
N THR A 246 -6.87 10.22 -2.97
CA THR A 246 -5.59 9.77 -2.42
C THR A 246 -5.75 9.62 -0.91
N CYS A 247 -5.03 8.68 -0.28
CA CYS A 247 -5.12 8.53 1.16
C CYS A 247 -4.74 9.82 1.91
N ILE A 248 -3.88 10.67 1.33
CA ILE A 248 -3.45 11.91 1.98
C ILE A 248 -4.56 12.95 2.02
N LEU A 249 -5.37 13.05 0.96
CA LEU A 249 -6.51 13.95 0.92
C LEU A 249 -7.63 13.45 1.83
N ILE A 250 -7.89 12.14 1.85
CA ILE A 250 -8.87 11.53 2.76
C ILE A 250 -8.46 11.74 4.22
N ALA A 251 -7.22 11.38 4.59
CA ALA A 251 -6.71 11.52 5.95
C ALA A 251 -6.83 12.96 6.46
N ARG A 252 -6.42 13.95 5.63
CA ARG A 252 -6.55 15.38 5.96
C ARG A 252 -8.00 15.82 6.12
N ALA A 253 -8.88 15.43 5.20
CA ALA A 253 -10.29 15.79 5.25
C ALA A 253 -10.98 15.26 6.53
N HIS A 254 -10.54 14.09 6.99
CA HIS A 254 -11.07 13.45 8.19
C HIS A 254 -10.27 13.72 9.47
N LYS A 255 -9.25 14.58 9.41
CA LYS A 255 -8.40 14.96 10.55
C LYS A 255 -7.75 13.76 11.25
N VAL A 256 -7.32 12.78 10.47
CA VAL A 256 -6.62 11.58 10.95
C VAL A 256 -5.27 11.50 10.27
N THR A 257 -4.30 10.85 10.93
CA THR A 257 -2.97 10.66 10.35
C THR A 257 -3.02 9.58 9.28
N MET A 258 -2.07 9.59 8.35
CA MET A 258 -1.96 8.54 7.32
C MET A 258 -1.78 7.16 7.95
N ALA A 259 -0.77 7.00 8.80
CA ALA A 259 -1.14 6.78 10.18
C ALA A 259 -2.17 5.72 10.53
N GLN A 260 -3.08 6.29 11.28
CA GLN A 260 -4.39 5.82 11.63
C GLN A 260 -5.13 5.27 10.42
N LEU A 261 -5.21 6.02 9.31
CA LEU A 261 -5.98 5.60 8.13
C LEU A 261 -5.52 4.24 7.58
N LEU A 262 -4.21 4.01 7.42
CA LEU A 262 -3.66 2.73 6.96
C LEU A 262 -3.86 1.63 8.01
N SER A 263 -3.59 1.91 9.28
CA SER A 263 -3.76 0.91 10.35
C SER A 263 -5.22 0.46 10.54
N TRP A 264 -6.17 1.32 10.20
CA TRP A 264 -7.61 1.03 10.26
C TRP A 264 -8.13 0.34 9.01
N ASN A 265 -7.36 0.31 7.92
CA ASN A 265 -7.74 -0.27 6.65
C ASN A 265 -6.65 -1.22 6.13
N PRO A 266 -6.56 -2.45 6.69
CA PRO A 266 -5.51 -3.40 6.34
C PRO A 266 -5.48 -3.84 4.88
N ILE A 267 -6.54 -3.56 4.11
CA ILE A 267 -6.58 -3.81 2.67
C ILE A 267 -5.76 -2.81 1.87
N LEU A 268 -5.39 -1.66 2.47
CA LEU A 268 -4.54 -0.67 1.83
C LEU A 268 -3.08 -1.04 2.08
N ASP A 269 -2.28 -1.04 1.02
CA ASP A 269 -0.86 -1.31 1.14
C ASP A 269 -0.14 -0.19 1.91
N PRO A 270 1.07 -0.43 2.44
CA PRO A 270 1.80 0.56 3.23
C PRO A 270 2.12 1.87 2.49
N THR A 271 2.05 1.86 1.16
CA THR A 271 2.29 3.03 0.30
C THR A 271 0.98 3.72 -0.14
N CYS A 272 -0.18 3.15 0.20
CA CYS A 272 -1.48 3.49 -0.35
C CYS A 272 -1.51 3.46 -1.89
N SER A 273 -0.71 2.60 -2.52
CA SER A 273 -0.66 2.52 -3.98
C SER A 273 -1.91 1.89 -4.60
N ASN A 274 -2.59 1.06 -3.83
CA ASN A 274 -3.74 0.28 -4.27
C ASN A 274 -5.11 0.92 -3.95
N LEU A 275 -5.17 2.17 -3.47
CA LEU A 275 -6.44 2.83 -3.14
C LEU A 275 -7.42 2.89 -4.33
N ALA A 276 -6.90 3.01 -5.55
CA ALA A 276 -7.72 3.01 -6.76
C ALA A 276 -8.53 1.71 -6.93
N LEU A 277 -8.07 0.59 -6.36
CA LEU A 277 -8.81 -0.68 -6.37
C LEU A 277 -10.01 -0.66 -5.42
N SER A 278 -10.05 0.27 -4.48
CA SER A 278 -11.15 0.44 -3.52
C SER A 278 -12.17 1.49 -3.96
N VAL A 279 -12.12 2.03 -5.19
CA VAL A 279 -13.10 3.01 -5.66
C VAL A 279 -14.52 2.43 -5.60
N GLY A 280 -15.41 3.16 -4.92
CA GLY A 280 -16.77 2.72 -4.61
C GLY A 280 -16.92 1.85 -3.36
N ASP A 281 -15.82 1.36 -2.77
CA ASP A 281 -15.83 0.66 -1.48
C ASP A 281 -15.79 1.64 -0.31
N THR A 282 -16.21 1.15 0.86
CA THR A 282 -16.10 1.90 2.13
C THR A 282 -14.82 1.53 2.87
N ILE A 283 -14.11 2.55 3.35
CA ILE A 283 -12.96 2.45 4.24
C ILE A 283 -13.27 3.12 5.60
N CYS A 284 -12.58 2.70 6.65
CA CYS A 284 -12.65 3.29 7.98
C CYS A 284 -11.86 4.60 8.06
N VAL A 285 -12.53 5.69 8.44
CA VAL A 285 -11.90 6.99 8.78
C VAL A 285 -11.99 7.31 10.27
N SER A 286 -12.43 6.34 11.06
CA SER A 286 -12.27 6.31 12.51
C SER A 286 -11.71 4.96 12.94
N LYS A 287 -11.24 4.88 14.18
CA LYS A 287 -10.85 3.62 14.80
C LYS A 287 -11.96 2.55 14.64
N PRO A 288 -11.65 1.38 14.08
CA PRO A 288 -12.57 0.24 14.02
C PRO A 288 -12.80 -0.40 15.38
N GLY A 289 -14.04 -0.78 15.65
CA GLY A 289 -14.44 -1.51 16.85
C GLY A 289 -14.60 -0.62 18.09
N ALA A 290 -14.78 -1.25 19.25
CA ALA A 290 -14.93 -0.53 20.51
C ALA A 290 -13.64 0.22 20.85
N ALA A 291 -13.79 1.41 21.46
CA ALA A 291 -12.68 2.03 22.16
C ALA A 291 -12.13 1.01 23.17
N TYR A 292 -10.82 0.91 23.25
CA TYR A 292 -10.20 0.10 24.28
C TYR A 292 -10.60 0.73 25.61
N VAL A 293 -11.52 0.08 26.32
CA VAL A 293 -11.86 0.40 27.69
C VAL A 293 -10.86 -0.34 28.55
N THR A 294 -9.98 0.41 29.21
CA THR A 294 -9.17 -0.11 30.30
C THR A 294 -10.10 -0.83 31.28
N PRO A 295 -9.92 -2.13 31.56
CA PRO A 295 -10.71 -2.83 32.55
C PRO A 295 -10.67 -2.07 33.87
N SER A 296 -11.84 -1.81 34.48
CA SER A 296 -11.92 -1.19 35.81
C SER A 296 -11.45 -2.18 36.86
N SER A 297 -10.14 -2.18 37.12
CA SER A 297 -9.55 -2.73 38.34
C SER A 297 -8.91 -1.57 39.10
N ALA A 298 -9.23 -1.46 40.38
CA ALA A 298 -8.84 -0.36 41.23
C ALA A 298 -7.34 -0.40 41.62
N LEU A 299 -6.69 0.77 41.48
CA LEU A 299 -5.39 1.26 42.05
C LEU A 299 -4.06 0.57 41.66
N PRO A 300 -2.89 1.27 41.65
CA PRO A 300 -2.62 2.69 41.96
C PRO A 300 -1.94 3.49 40.81
N SER A 301 -1.77 4.79 41.06
CA SER A 301 -1.25 5.86 40.19
C SER A 301 -0.13 5.50 39.21
N ALA A 302 -0.31 5.98 37.98
CA ALA A 302 0.73 6.06 36.97
C ALA A 302 1.85 7.03 37.40
N SER A 303 3.09 6.53 37.40
CA SER A 303 4.29 7.34 37.29
C SER A 303 4.99 7.01 35.97
N SER A 304 5.48 8.06 35.34
CA SER A 304 6.16 8.20 34.04
C SER A 304 7.08 7.06 33.57
N SER A 305 7.00 6.78 32.25
CA SER A 305 8.04 6.27 31.32
C SER A 305 8.82 5.00 31.70
N PRO A 306 8.93 3.97 30.84
CA PRO A 306 9.71 2.78 31.19
C PRO A 306 11.21 3.10 31.17
N GLY A 307 11.73 3.50 32.34
CA GLY A 307 13.13 3.36 32.69
C GLY A 307 13.46 1.92 33.08
N VAL A 308 14.76 1.63 33.24
CA VAL A 308 15.30 0.33 33.67
C VAL A 308 14.51 -0.22 34.88
N ALA A 309 14.03 -1.47 34.80
CA ALA A 309 13.39 -2.09 35.96
C ALA A 309 14.42 -2.31 37.08
N PRO A 310 14.08 -2.08 38.36
CA PRO A 310 14.97 -2.40 39.46
C PRO A 310 15.31 -3.89 39.44
N VAL A 311 16.60 -4.21 39.45
CA VAL A 311 17.09 -5.59 39.36
C VAL A 311 16.72 -6.37 40.63
N PRO A 312 16.00 -7.50 40.53
CA PRO A 312 15.64 -8.31 41.69
C PRO A 312 16.86 -8.90 42.41
N THR A 313 16.73 -9.12 43.72
CA THR A 313 17.79 -9.76 44.53
C THR A 313 17.96 -11.25 44.23
N ASP A 314 16.92 -11.88 43.68
CA ASP A 314 16.83 -13.27 43.26
C ASP A 314 17.06 -13.44 41.75
N LEU A 315 17.78 -12.51 41.11
CA LEU A 315 18.09 -12.58 39.69
C LEU A 315 18.89 -13.86 39.37
N ALA A 316 18.35 -14.69 38.47
CA ALA A 316 19.04 -15.88 37.99
C ALA A 316 20.38 -15.52 37.33
N GLU A 317 21.40 -16.35 37.56
CA GLU A 317 22.74 -16.12 37.01
C GLU A 317 22.69 -15.95 35.48
N GLY A 318 23.52 -15.06 34.94
CA GLY A 318 23.59 -14.81 33.49
C GLY A 318 22.44 -13.97 32.91
N THR A 319 21.37 -13.69 33.67
CA THR A 319 20.24 -12.88 33.19
C THR A 319 20.65 -11.44 32.86
N ASN A 320 20.15 -10.92 31.73
CA ASN A 320 20.45 -9.58 31.25
C ASN A 320 19.93 -8.49 32.22
N ARG A 321 20.81 -7.53 32.55
CA ARG A 321 20.51 -6.41 33.46
C ARG A 321 19.83 -5.22 32.79
N ASN A 322 19.90 -5.11 31.48
CA ASN A 322 19.09 -4.18 30.70
C ASN A 322 17.76 -4.87 30.45
N CYS A 323 16.83 -4.77 31.39
CA CYS A 323 15.52 -5.38 31.28
C CYS A 323 14.46 -4.36 31.68
N SER A 324 13.34 -4.34 30.97
CA SER A 324 12.17 -3.55 31.36
C SER A 324 11.23 -4.34 32.27
N LEU A 325 11.35 -5.67 32.33
CA LEU A 325 10.58 -6.51 33.25
C LEU A 325 11.29 -7.82 33.62
N TYR A 326 11.49 -8.02 34.92
CA TYR A 326 11.88 -9.30 35.49
C TYR A 326 10.67 -10.07 35.99
N TYR A 327 10.70 -11.40 35.86
CA TYR A 327 9.69 -12.28 36.40
C TYR A 327 10.32 -13.37 37.26
N ARG A 328 9.83 -13.47 38.49
CA ARG A 328 10.16 -14.55 39.42
C ARG A 328 9.33 -15.79 39.10
N VAL A 329 10.01 -16.85 38.68
CA VAL A 329 9.40 -18.11 38.22
C VAL A 329 8.67 -18.80 39.37
N ALA A 330 7.41 -19.16 39.17
CA ALA A 330 6.64 -19.92 40.15
C ALA A 330 6.89 -21.43 40.02
N PRO A 331 6.74 -22.22 41.09
CA PRO A 331 6.77 -23.68 40.99
C PRO A 331 5.75 -24.18 39.95
N GLY A 332 6.23 -24.91 38.93
CA GLY A 332 5.43 -25.43 37.82
C GLY A 332 5.47 -24.58 36.54
N ASP A 333 6.11 -23.41 36.55
CA ASP A 333 6.38 -22.64 35.34
C ASP A 333 7.45 -23.34 34.46
N TYR A 334 7.35 -23.15 33.14
CA TYR A 334 8.29 -23.65 32.12
C TYR A 334 8.44 -22.63 30.98
N CYS A 335 9.53 -22.64 30.21
CA CYS A 335 9.82 -21.52 29.28
C CYS A 335 8.73 -21.26 28.24
N ASN A 336 8.07 -22.30 27.71
CA ASN A 336 7.00 -22.10 26.74
C ASN A 336 5.81 -21.36 27.37
N LEU A 337 5.52 -21.62 28.65
CA LEU A 337 4.52 -20.86 29.40
C LEU A 337 4.91 -19.39 29.55
N LEU A 338 6.19 -19.10 29.85
CA LEU A 338 6.69 -17.72 29.98
C LEU A 338 6.74 -17.00 28.62
N SER A 339 7.14 -17.71 27.56
CA SER A 339 7.18 -17.22 26.19
C SER A 339 5.79 -16.76 25.74
N LEU A 340 4.77 -17.57 26.03
CA LEU A 340 3.37 -17.22 25.75
C LEU A 340 2.84 -16.09 26.66
N LYS A 341 3.16 -16.15 27.96
CA LYS A 341 2.70 -15.18 28.96
C LYS A 341 3.25 -13.77 28.71
N TYR A 342 4.52 -13.68 28.35
CA TYR A 342 5.24 -12.42 28.14
C TYR A 342 5.42 -12.06 26.66
N LYS A 343 4.90 -12.88 25.75
CA LYS A 343 4.96 -12.66 24.29
C LYS A 343 6.40 -12.45 23.80
N ILE A 344 7.32 -13.23 24.34
CA ILE A 344 8.73 -13.28 23.96
C ILE A 344 8.99 -14.63 23.29
N SER A 345 9.77 -14.67 22.20
CA SER A 345 10.12 -15.95 21.58
C SER A 345 11.03 -16.75 22.52
N LEU A 346 11.06 -18.08 22.38
CA LEU A 346 11.94 -18.92 23.21
C LEU A 346 13.42 -18.53 23.00
N ASP A 347 13.81 -18.24 21.76
CA ASP A 347 15.17 -17.83 21.41
C ASP A 347 15.52 -16.47 22.02
N ASP A 348 14.61 -15.50 22.00
CA ASP A 348 14.81 -14.18 22.63
C ASP A 348 14.84 -14.28 24.15
N PHE A 349 14.03 -15.17 24.73
CA PHE A 349 14.03 -15.45 26.16
C PHE A 349 15.36 -16.08 26.58
N ILE A 350 15.88 -17.05 25.82
CA ILE A 350 17.21 -17.64 26.07
C ILE A 350 18.31 -16.59 25.86
N PHE A 351 18.20 -15.72 24.85
CA PHE A 351 19.15 -14.65 24.61
C PHE A 351 19.22 -13.65 25.77
N LEU A 352 18.07 -13.27 26.34
CA LEU A 352 18.00 -12.41 27.54
C LEU A 352 18.41 -13.15 28.82
N ASN A 353 18.39 -14.47 28.82
CA ASN A 353 18.72 -15.32 29.96
C ASN A 353 19.71 -16.45 29.57
N PRO A 354 20.97 -16.13 29.20
CA PRO A 354 21.96 -17.08 28.68
C PRO A 354 22.20 -18.36 29.49
N SER A 355 21.89 -18.36 30.79
CA SER A 355 22.00 -19.55 31.63
C SER A 355 20.89 -20.58 31.38
N ILE A 356 19.81 -20.20 30.69
CA ILE A 356 18.78 -21.14 30.23
C ILE A 356 19.31 -21.89 29.01
N ASN A 357 19.28 -23.22 29.06
CA ASN A 357 19.72 -24.05 27.96
C ASN A 357 18.68 -24.08 26.81
N ALA A 358 19.12 -24.50 25.62
CA ALA A 358 18.27 -24.55 24.42
C ALA A 358 16.98 -25.36 24.58
N ASN A 359 16.98 -26.37 25.46
CA ASN A 359 15.81 -27.21 25.72
C ASN A 359 14.94 -26.71 26.89
N CYS A 360 15.30 -25.58 27.51
CA CYS A 360 14.71 -25.06 28.74
C CYS A 360 14.45 -26.13 29.83
N THR A 361 15.44 -26.98 30.08
CA THR A 361 15.33 -27.99 31.16
C THR A 361 15.85 -27.50 32.50
N ASN A 362 16.36 -26.26 32.56
CA ASN A 362 17.02 -25.68 33.73
C ASN A 362 16.45 -24.30 34.12
N LEU A 363 15.14 -24.13 33.96
CA LEU A 363 14.41 -22.99 34.52
C LEU A 363 14.13 -23.27 36.01
N PHE A 364 14.67 -22.45 36.90
CA PHE A 364 14.53 -22.66 38.35
C PHE A 364 13.41 -21.83 38.94
N ALA A 365 12.53 -22.49 39.72
CA ALA A 365 11.51 -21.80 40.48
C ALA A 365 12.14 -20.91 41.57
N ASN A 366 11.47 -19.81 41.87
CA ASN A 366 11.86 -18.76 42.81
C ASN A 366 13.05 -17.88 42.40
N GLU A 367 13.58 -18.05 41.18
CA GLU A 367 14.55 -17.14 40.57
C GLU A 367 13.88 -16.20 39.56
N SER A 368 14.48 -15.02 39.37
CA SER A 368 13.99 -13.97 38.49
C SER A 368 14.74 -13.94 37.16
N TYR A 369 14.00 -13.96 36.06
CA TYR A 369 14.52 -13.92 34.68
C TYR A 369 14.01 -12.69 33.94
N CYS A 370 14.79 -12.19 32.98
CA CYS A 370 14.38 -11.09 32.13
C CYS A 370 13.35 -11.58 31.10
N VAL A 371 12.11 -11.11 31.22
CA VAL A 371 11.01 -11.49 30.32
C VAL A 371 10.62 -10.38 29.36
N GLN A 372 11.18 -9.17 29.53
CA GLN A 372 10.95 -8.06 28.62
C GLN A 372 12.22 -7.20 28.47
N PRO A 373 12.78 -7.08 27.27
CA PRO A 373 13.95 -6.23 27.03
C PRO A 373 13.62 -4.76 27.30
N LEU A 374 14.62 -3.99 27.72
CA LEU A 374 14.60 -2.53 27.75
C LEU A 374 14.83 -1.99 26.34
N GLY A 375 13.75 -1.59 25.68
CA GLY A 375 13.79 -1.17 24.27
C GLY A 375 13.81 -2.36 23.31
N ARG A 376 14.35 -2.16 22.09
CA ARG A 376 14.42 -3.20 21.06
C ARG A 376 15.58 -4.16 21.31
N LEU A 377 15.36 -5.47 21.10
CA LEU A 377 16.41 -6.51 21.17
C LEU A 377 17.55 -6.27 20.18
N ASP A 378 17.26 -5.63 19.04
CA ASP A 378 18.27 -5.20 18.05
C ASP A 378 19.29 -4.17 18.58
N ASN A 379 19.06 -3.64 19.77
CA ASN A 379 20.01 -2.75 20.45
C ASN A 379 20.90 -3.50 21.46
N TYR A 380 20.72 -4.81 21.62
CA TYR A 380 21.47 -5.64 22.56
C TYR A 380 22.69 -6.25 21.87
N PRO A 381 23.92 -5.94 22.32
CA PRO A 381 25.13 -6.53 21.76
C PRO A 381 25.05 -8.06 21.77
N GLY A 382 25.32 -8.69 20.63
CA GLY A 382 25.29 -10.15 20.47
C GLY A 382 23.95 -10.73 20.02
N HIS A 383 22.88 -9.95 19.94
CA HIS A 383 21.62 -10.39 19.32
C HIS A 383 21.85 -10.56 17.79
N PRO A 384 21.26 -11.56 17.11
CA PRO A 384 21.41 -11.74 15.65
C PRO A 384 21.00 -10.50 14.83
N GLY A 385 20.10 -9.67 15.36
CA GLY A 385 19.66 -8.40 14.79
C GLY A 385 20.42 -7.15 15.28
N TYR A 386 21.52 -7.30 16.03
CA TYR A 386 22.22 -6.18 16.66
C TYR A 386 22.78 -5.20 15.61
N VAL A 387 22.35 -3.93 15.70
CA VAL A 387 22.93 -2.83 14.93
C VAL A 387 23.59 -1.85 15.91
N PRO A 388 24.91 -1.64 15.85
CA PRO A 388 25.59 -0.74 16.76
C PRO A 388 25.02 0.68 16.63
N PRO A 389 24.78 1.40 17.75
CA PRO A 389 24.25 2.75 17.68
C PRO A 389 25.25 3.67 16.97
N SER A 390 24.79 4.31 15.89
CA SER A 390 25.54 5.36 15.18
C SER A 390 25.62 6.62 16.06
N PRO A 391 26.77 7.32 16.12
CA PRO A 391 26.92 8.50 16.95
C PRO A 391 25.93 9.59 16.54
N SER A 392 25.37 10.24 17.57
CA SER A 392 24.30 11.23 17.55
C SER A 392 24.52 12.32 16.50
N ILE A 393 23.47 12.64 15.71
CA ILE A 393 23.48 13.79 14.81
C ILE A 393 23.19 15.04 15.65
N THR A 394 24.17 15.93 15.72
CA THR A 394 24.05 17.31 16.19
C THR A 394 23.00 18.04 15.34
N SER A 395 21.97 18.62 15.96
CA SER A 395 21.00 19.44 15.24
C SER A 395 21.67 20.74 14.77
N VAL A 396 21.79 20.91 13.45
CA VAL A 396 22.21 22.16 12.83
C VAL A 396 20.99 23.10 12.77
N PRO A 397 21.07 24.34 13.31
CA PRO A 397 19.94 25.27 13.30
C PRO A 397 19.47 25.60 11.88
N TYR A 398 18.16 25.68 11.67
CA TYR A 398 17.53 25.96 10.38
C TYR A 398 18.03 27.25 9.68
N ALA A 399 18.55 28.21 10.47
CA ALA A 399 19.09 29.47 9.97
C ALA A 399 20.49 29.35 9.32
N SER A 400 21.18 28.22 9.43
CA SER A 400 22.50 28.02 8.82
C SER A 400 22.47 27.28 7.47
N PHE A 401 21.28 27.00 6.92
CA PHE A 401 21.16 26.51 5.55
C PHE A 401 21.29 27.68 4.56
N PRO A 402 22.13 27.58 3.53
CA PRO A 402 22.18 28.59 2.46
C PRO A 402 20.83 28.63 1.73
N THR A 403 20.35 29.83 1.44
CA THR A 403 19.14 30.05 0.63
C THR A 403 19.31 29.39 -0.73
N ALA A 404 18.41 28.46 -1.08
CA ALA A 404 18.50 27.70 -2.32
C ALA A 404 18.33 28.60 -3.55
N THR A 405 19.43 28.91 -4.24
CA THR A 405 19.43 29.50 -5.59
C THR A 405 19.29 28.39 -6.62
N PHE A 406 18.12 27.76 -6.71
CA PHE A 406 17.82 26.87 -7.83
C PHE A 406 16.95 27.60 -8.83
N VAL A 407 17.50 27.85 -10.02
CA VAL A 407 16.75 28.30 -11.20
C VAL A 407 16.58 27.08 -12.11
N MET A 408 15.34 26.73 -12.40
CA MET A 408 14.97 25.59 -13.24
C MET A 408 15.45 25.84 -14.69
N PRO A 409 16.20 24.91 -15.34
CA PRO A 409 16.51 25.03 -16.76
C PRO A 409 15.26 24.82 -17.62
N GLU A 410 15.21 25.49 -18.78
CA GLU A 410 14.13 25.34 -19.77
C GLU A 410 13.98 23.89 -20.22
N ILE A 411 12.77 23.34 -20.05
CA ILE A 411 12.36 22.02 -20.57
C ILE A 411 11.84 22.23 -21.99
N ASP A 412 12.40 21.51 -22.96
CA ASP A 412 11.93 21.52 -24.35
C ASP A 412 10.64 20.69 -24.46
N VAL A 413 9.49 21.37 -24.33
CA VAL A 413 8.14 20.78 -24.44
C VAL A 413 7.78 20.74 -25.93
N PRO A 414 7.33 19.60 -26.49
CA PRO A 414 6.95 19.53 -27.91
C PRO A 414 5.89 20.58 -28.27
N THR A 415 6.12 21.28 -29.37
CA THR A 415 5.36 22.46 -29.78
C THR A 415 3.87 22.12 -30.01
N PRO A 416 2.95 22.74 -29.27
CA PRO A 416 1.51 22.60 -29.50
C PRO A 416 1.12 23.04 -30.91
N SER A 417 0.09 22.41 -31.49
CA SER A 417 -0.53 22.88 -32.74
C SER A 417 -0.87 24.38 -32.63
N PRO A 418 -0.74 25.15 -33.73
CA PRO A 418 -1.00 26.58 -33.67
C PRO A 418 -2.43 26.82 -33.21
N LEU A 419 -2.58 27.75 -32.27
CA LEU A 419 -3.89 28.14 -31.77
C LEU A 419 -4.74 28.70 -32.92
N ALA A 420 -6.04 28.41 -32.90
CA ALA A 420 -6.95 29.01 -33.87
C ALA A 420 -6.91 30.55 -33.73
N PRO A 421 -7.08 31.30 -34.82
CA PRO A 421 -7.05 32.76 -34.76
C PRO A 421 -8.05 33.31 -33.74
N GLY A 422 -7.56 34.09 -32.77
CA GLY A 422 -8.39 34.69 -31.73
C GLY A 422 -8.54 33.87 -30.44
N THR A 423 -8.01 32.65 -30.37
CA THR A 423 -7.94 31.89 -29.11
C THR A 423 -7.10 32.66 -28.09
N ARG A 424 -7.63 32.83 -26.88
CA ARG A 424 -6.95 33.57 -25.82
C ARG A 424 -5.73 32.79 -25.34
N GLY A 425 -4.60 33.50 -25.24
CA GLY A 425 -3.39 32.94 -24.66
C GLY A 425 -3.51 32.79 -23.13
N GLY A 426 -2.77 31.83 -22.57
CA GLY A 426 -2.63 31.63 -21.12
C GLY A 426 -3.60 30.61 -20.50
N CYS A 427 -4.27 29.79 -21.30
CA CYS A 427 -5.13 28.72 -20.79
C CYS A 427 -4.32 27.53 -20.26
N THR A 428 -4.75 26.96 -19.13
CA THR A 428 -4.15 25.74 -18.53
C THR A 428 -4.37 24.50 -19.39
N ILE A 429 -5.42 24.51 -20.21
CA ILE A 429 -5.80 23.42 -21.11
C ILE A 429 -6.22 24.04 -22.44
N TYR A 430 -5.66 23.54 -23.54
CA TYR A 430 -6.12 23.84 -24.89
C TYR A 430 -6.77 22.58 -25.47
N LEU A 431 -7.90 22.75 -26.15
CA LEU A 431 -8.64 21.67 -26.79
C LEU A 431 -8.60 21.88 -28.30
N ASN A 432 -8.48 20.79 -29.06
CA ASN A 432 -8.58 20.86 -30.51
C ASN A 432 -10.07 20.95 -30.90
N GLY A 433 -10.44 21.94 -31.72
CA GLY A 433 -11.83 22.16 -32.12
C GLY A 433 -12.45 20.98 -32.89
N ALA A 434 -11.65 20.15 -33.55
CA ALA A 434 -12.14 18.93 -34.20
C ALA A 434 -12.68 17.90 -33.19
N ASP A 435 -12.11 17.88 -31.99
CA ASP A 435 -12.51 17.00 -30.89
C ASP A 435 -13.73 17.55 -30.12
N MET A 436 -14.16 18.77 -30.47
CA MET A 436 -15.29 19.48 -29.85
C MET A 436 -16.61 19.35 -30.65
N ASN A 437 -16.76 18.31 -31.47
CA ASN A 437 -17.95 18.15 -32.31
C ASN A 437 -19.00 17.24 -31.63
N ALA A 438 -19.97 17.85 -30.94
CA ALA A 438 -21.05 17.13 -30.25
C ALA A 438 -22.43 17.64 -30.71
N SER A 439 -23.30 16.77 -31.24
CA SER A 439 -24.63 17.21 -31.70
C SER A 439 -25.51 17.66 -30.53
N ALA A 440 -26.04 18.90 -30.61
CA ALA A 440 -27.02 19.41 -29.66
C ALA A 440 -28.46 18.97 -29.97
N VAL A 441 -28.69 18.36 -31.14
CA VAL A 441 -30.01 17.92 -31.59
C VAL A 441 -30.55 16.82 -30.67
N GLY A 442 -31.73 17.04 -30.09
CA GLY A 442 -32.36 16.11 -29.15
C GLY A 442 -31.88 16.25 -27.70
N THR A 443 -31.00 17.22 -27.42
CA THR A 443 -30.59 17.56 -26.06
C THR A 443 -31.30 18.83 -25.59
N PHE A 444 -31.23 19.11 -24.29
CA PHE A 444 -31.75 20.35 -23.69
C PHE A 444 -30.80 21.55 -23.87
N PHE A 445 -29.67 21.37 -24.55
CA PHE A 445 -28.68 22.42 -24.82
C PHE A 445 -28.94 23.08 -26.17
N GLN A 446 -28.74 24.39 -26.25
CA GLN A 446 -29.06 25.19 -27.43
C GLN A 446 -27.96 25.16 -28.49
N SER A 447 -26.73 24.78 -28.13
CA SER A 447 -25.60 24.67 -29.05
C SER A 447 -24.55 23.68 -28.55
N GLN A 448 -23.64 23.26 -29.44
CA GLN A 448 -22.50 22.43 -29.04
C GLN A 448 -21.61 23.16 -28.01
N CYS A 449 -21.44 24.47 -28.18
CA CYS A 449 -20.64 25.30 -27.27
C CYS A 449 -21.20 25.30 -25.85
N GLU A 450 -22.52 25.25 -25.69
CA GLU A 450 -23.16 25.18 -24.37
C GLU A 450 -22.90 23.84 -23.68
N ILE A 451 -22.82 22.75 -24.44
CA ILE A 451 -22.46 21.42 -23.94
C ILE A 451 -21.05 21.45 -23.34
N TYR A 452 -20.08 22.03 -24.07
CA TYR A 452 -18.70 22.11 -23.60
C TYR A 452 -18.53 23.08 -22.44
N ALA A 453 -19.16 24.26 -22.48
CA ALA A 453 -19.12 25.20 -21.37
C ALA A 453 -19.61 24.54 -20.07
N ARG A 454 -20.74 23.82 -20.12
CA ARG A 454 -21.27 23.08 -18.97
C ARG A 454 -20.38 21.93 -18.51
N SER A 455 -19.76 21.20 -19.43
CA SER A 455 -18.87 20.07 -19.12
C SER A 455 -17.63 20.52 -18.34
N TYR A 456 -17.15 21.73 -18.60
CA TYR A 456 -16.03 22.34 -17.87
C TYR A 456 -16.48 23.31 -16.77
N GLN A 457 -17.78 23.34 -16.46
CA GLN A 457 -18.39 24.18 -15.42
C GLN A 457 -18.12 25.70 -15.57
N ILE A 458 -18.06 26.16 -16.82
CA ILE A 458 -17.93 27.57 -17.17
C ILE A 458 -19.20 28.03 -17.89
N THR A 459 -19.42 29.34 -17.93
CA THR A 459 -20.52 29.92 -18.70
C THR A 459 -20.18 29.99 -20.18
N LEU A 460 -21.21 30.04 -21.04
CA LEU A 460 -21.00 30.21 -22.48
C LEU A 460 -20.29 31.54 -22.79
N GLY A 461 -20.57 32.60 -22.01
CA GLY A 461 -19.89 33.88 -22.13
C GLY A 461 -18.41 33.83 -21.71
N GLU A 462 -18.06 32.99 -20.73
CA GLU A 462 -16.65 32.73 -20.39
C GLU A 462 -15.96 31.94 -21.50
N LEU A 463 -16.60 30.90 -22.04
CA LEU A 463 -16.08 30.14 -23.17
C LEU A 463 -15.92 30.99 -24.44
N GLN A 464 -16.80 31.97 -24.69
CA GLN A 464 -16.68 32.90 -25.81
C GLN A 464 -15.58 33.96 -25.60
N ASN A 465 -15.28 34.28 -24.34
CA ASN A 465 -14.22 35.23 -23.96
C ASN A 465 -12.82 34.59 -23.89
N TRP A 466 -12.72 33.26 -24.05
CA TRP A 466 -11.50 32.46 -24.02
C TRP A 466 -11.23 31.89 -25.41
#